data_AF-A0A5B8VH97-F1
#
_entry.id   AF-A0A5B8VH97-F1
#
_cell.length_a   1.000
_cell.length_b   1.000
_cell.length_c   1.000
_cell.angle_alpha   90.00
_cell.angle_beta   90.00
_cell.angle_gamma   90.00
#
_symmetry.space_group_name_H-M   'P 1'
#
loop_
_entity.id
_entity.type
_entity.pdbx_description
1 polymer ?
#
loop_
_entity_poly.entity_id
_entity_poly.type
_entity_poly.pdbx_seq_one_letter_code
_entity_poly.pdbx_strand_id
1 'polypeptide(L)'
;MSYLKAANVSCYEQDWLDYIYRGSPEMQNTLTVADAFTDNMASQAASRGINLQYCMAMPRYFLQGLKYNNLTTIRTSDDRFKNNKWFKFLFTSQLAYETGTMPWSDVFKSTEMGNMVFSVLSAGPVGTGDAIGKENKGNILMAARKDGQIVRPDVPILPLDQSYLSMAAGDSKPVLGYTYTHTATGNITTDYLYAFCDDTHTVRDFSFKPTELGQ
;
A
#
# COMPACT_ATOMS: atom_id res chain seq x y z
N MET A 1 17.45 0.20 -18.10
CA MET A 1 17.07 -1.16 -17.60
C MET A 1 18.16 -2.22 -17.76
N SER A 2 18.98 -2.26 -18.82
CA SER A 2 20.04 -3.28 -18.98
C SER A 2 21.04 -3.31 -17.82
N TYR A 3 21.46 -2.14 -17.32
CA TYR A 3 22.32 -2.03 -16.13
C TYR A 3 21.70 -2.68 -14.89
N LEU A 4 20.43 -2.39 -14.60
CA LEU A 4 19.71 -2.96 -13.46
C LEU A 4 19.60 -4.49 -13.57
N LYS A 5 19.34 -5.00 -14.78
CA LYS A 5 19.31 -6.45 -15.01
C LYS A 5 20.67 -7.11 -14.78
N ALA A 6 21.74 -6.50 -15.27
CA ALA A 6 23.10 -7.00 -15.04
C ALA A 6 23.48 -7.01 -13.55
N ALA A 7 22.90 -6.10 -12.77
CA ALA A 7 23.04 -6.03 -11.31
C ALA A 7 22.05 -6.94 -10.54
N ASN A 8 21.29 -7.81 -11.21
CA ASN A 8 20.29 -8.71 -10.61
C ASN A 8 19.17 -8.00 -9.82
N VAL A 9 18.81 -6.77 -10.22
CA VAL A 9 17.67 -6.07 -9.63
C VAL A 9 16.38 -6.79 -10.02
N SER A 10 15.55 -7.11 -9.02
CA SER A 10 14.25 -7.77 -9.20
C SER A 10 13.07 -6.80 -9.29
N CYS A 11 13.20 -5.63 -8.64
CA CYS A 11 12.18 -4.59 -8.64
C CYS A 11 12.85 -3.21 -8.79
N TYR A 12 12.25 -2.35 -9.60
CA TYR A 12 12.64 -0.95 -9.74
C TYR A 12 11.54 -0.05 -9.20
N GLU A 13 11.89 0.77 -8.20
CA GLU A 13 11.00 1.83 -7.73
C GLU A 13 11.23 3.10 -8.55
N GLN A 14 10.16 3.60 -9.18
CA GLN A 14 10.14 4.94 -9.75
C GLN A 14 9.55 5.91 -8.74
N ASP A 15 10.42 6.76 -8.23
CA ASP A 15 10.10 7.82 -7.27
C ASP A 15 9.72 9.15 -7.96
N TRP A 16 9.17 10.10 -7.19
CA TRP A 16 8.91 11.48 -7.60
C TRP A 16 8.00 11.62 -8.84
N LEU A 17 7.09 10.68 -9.07
CA LEU A 17 6.24 10.68 -10.27
C LEU A 17 5.38 11.95 -10.41
N ASP A 18 4.90 12.52 -9.30
CA ASP A 18 4.16 13.78 -9.31
C ASP A 18 5.06 14.98 -9.61
N TYR A 19 6.25 15.07 -9.02
CA TYR A 19 7.23 16.12 -9.27
C TYR A 19 7.73 16.10 -10.72
N ILE A 20 8.03 14.92 -11.27
CA ILE A 20 8.44 14.76 -12.67
C ILE A 20 7.33 15.28 -13.59
N TYR A 21 6.07 14.92 -13.33
CA TYR A 21 4.94 15.38 -14.13
C TYR A 21 4.75 16.90 -14.04
N ARG A 22 4.71 17.44 -12.82
CA ARG A 22 4.51 18.88 -12.56
C ARG A 22 5.67 19.74 -13.07
N GLY A 23 6.88 19.19 -13.04
CA GLY A 23 8.10 19.83 -13.52
C GLY A 23 8.34 19.72 -15.02
N SER A 24 7.53 18.94 -15.76
CA SER A 24 7.68 18.73 -17.20
C SER A 24 6.50 19.35 -17.96
N PRO A 25 6.62 20.58 -18.49
CA PRO A 25 5.53 21.22 -19.24
C PRO A 25 5.02 20.38 -20.41
N GLU A 26 5.90 19.65 -21.09
CA GLU A 26 5.53 18.80 -22.22
C GLU A 26 4.61 17.64 -21.81
N MET A 27 4.80 17.07 -20.62
CA MET A 27 3.91 16.02 -20.07
C MET A 27 2.51 16.55 -19.77
N GLN A 28 2.40 17.85 -19.46
CA GLN A 28 1.12 18.51 -19.16
C GLN A 28 0.41 18.99 -20.42
N ASN A 29 1.16 19.39 -21.44
CA ASN A 29 0.62 19.99 -22.66
C ASN A 29 0.47 19.02 -23.83
N THR A 30 1.10 17.84 -23.76
CA THR A 30 1.06 16.82 -24.82
C THR A 30 0.62 15.48 -24.27
N LEU A 31 -0.56 15.02 -24.72
CA LEU A 31 -1.21 13.80 -24.20
C LEU A 31 -0.31 12.55 -24.19
N THR A 32 0.57 12.41 -25.18
CA THR A 32 1.37 11.19 -25.38
C THR A 32 2.68 11.16 -24.61
N VAL A 33 3.19 12.30 -24.12
CA VAL A 33 4.55 12.36 -23.56
C VAL A 33 4.64 11.66 -22.20
N ALA A 34 3.68 11.92 -21.31
CA ALA A 34 3.64 11.28 -20.00
C ALA A 34 3.36 9.77 -20.08
N ASP A 35 2.56 9.35 -21.08
CA ASP A 35 2.27 7.94 -21.35
C ASP A 35 3.49 7.24 -21.93
N ALA A 36 4.18 7.86 -22.89
CA ALA A 36 5.43 7.32 -23.43
C ALA A 36 6.49 7.13 -22.34
N PHE A 37 6.59 8.03 -21.36
CA PHE A 37 7.51 7.89 -20.23
C PHE A 37 7.27 6.60 -19.43
N THR A 38 6.01 6.36 -19.04
CA THR A 38 5.64 5.18 -18.24
C THR A 38 5.58 3.89 -19.06
N ASP A 39 5.07 3.94 -20.31
CA ASP A 39 4.99 2.80 -21.22
C ASP A 39 6.40 2.25 -21.56
N ASN A 40 7.36 3.14 -21.81
CA ASN A 40 8.74 2.74 -22.08
C ASN A 40 9.39 2.13 -20.83
N MET A 41 9.15 2.70 -19.65
CA MET A 41 9.67 2.15 -18.39
C MET A 41 9.13 0.75 -18.12
N ALA A 42 7.80 0.57 -18.22
CA ALA A 42 7.12 -0.69 -18.01
C ALA A 42 7.58 -1.77 -19.00
N SER A 43 7.58 -1.47 -20.31
CA SER A 43 8.01 -2.41 -21.34
C SER A 43 9.48 -2.83 -21.21
N GLN A 44 10.38 -1.89 -20.89
CA GLN A 44 11.81 -2.18 -20.72
C GLN A 44 12.09 -2.98 -19.44
N ALA A 45 11.33 -2.76 -18.37
CA ALA A 45 11.41 -3.55 -17.15
C ALA A 45 10.84 -4.97 -17.37
N ALA A 46 9.65 -5.07 -17.98
CA ALA A 46 8.97 -6.33 -18.26
C ALA A 46 9.82 -7.27 -19.14
N SER A 47 10.40 -6.76 -20.23
CA SER A 47 11.29 -7.53 -21.13
C SER A 47 12.54 -8.09 -20.44
N ARG A 48 12.84 -7.67 -19.21
CA ARG A 48 13.99 -8.13 -18.40
C ARG A 48 13.56 -8.86 -17.12
N GLY A 49 12.26 -9.07 -16.92
CA GLY A 49 11.71 -9.67 -15.71
C GLY A 49 11.96 -8.82 -14.47
N ILE A 50 11.83 -7.50 -14.59
CA ILE A 50 11.93 -6.55 -13.48
C ILE A 50 10.52 -6.05 -13.16
N ASN A 51 10.12 -6.20 -11.90
CA ASN A 51 8.88 -5.63 -11.39
C ASN A 51 9.03 -4.12 -11.18
N LEU A 52 7.92 -3.40 -11.18
CA LEU A 52 7.87 -1.98 -10.89
C LEU A 52 7.15 -1.73 -9.57
N GLN A 53 7.67 -0.75 -8.84
CA GLN A 53 7.02 -0.08 -7.73
C GLN A 53 6.89 1.41 -8.09
N TYR A 54 5.71 1.99 -7.96
CA TYR A 54 5.52 3.42 -8.20
C TYR A 54 5.39 4.20 -6.90
N CYS A 55 5.95 5.40 -6.89
CA CYS A 55 6.06 6.22 -5.71
C CYS A 55 5.78 7.68 -6.05
N MET A 56 5.11 8.37 -5.12
CA MET A 56 4.47 9.69 -5.36
C MET A 56 3.51 9.71 -6.56
N ALA A 57 2.75 8.64 -6.75
CA ALA A 57 1.86 8.50 -7.90
C ALA A 57 0.60 9.40 -7.79
N MET A 58 0.37 10.21 -8.81
CA MET A 58 -0.93 10.82 -9.14
C MET A 58 -1.94 9.76 -9.65
N PRO A 59 -3.27 10.01 -9.59
CA PRO A 59 -4.31 9.08 -10.06
C PRO A 59 -4.11 8.54 -11.48
N ARG A 60 -3.53 9.34 -12.38
CA ARG A 60 -3.22 8.91 -13.76
C ARG A 60 -2.32 7.68 -13.82
N TYR A 61 -1.41 7.49 -12.86
CA TYR A 61 -0.48 6.36 -12.86
C TYR A 61 -1.12 5.07 -12.37
N PHE A 62 -2.15 5.16 -11.52
CA PHE A 62 -3.00 4.01 -11.17
C PHE A 62 -3.75 3.52 -12.41
N LEU A 63 -4.38 4.44 -13.14
CA LEU A 63 -5.13 4.12 -14.35
C LEU A 63 -4.23 3.60 -15.48
N GLN A 64 -3.10 4.26 -15.74
CA GLN A 64 -2.13 3.79 -16.72
C GLN A 64 -1.53 2.43 -16.33
N GLY A 65 -1.34 2.21 -15.03
CA GLY A 65 -0.83 0.97 -14.44
C GLY A 65 -1.60 -0.29 -14.84
N LEU A 66 -2.89 -0.16 -15.16
CA LEU A 66 -3.73 -1.24 -15.69
C LEU A 66 -3.16 -1.89 -16.97
N LYS A 67 -2.31 -1.17 -17.70
CA LYS A 67 -1.63 -1.68 -18.90
C LYS A 67 -0.39 -2.54 -18.58
N TYR A 68 0.06 -2.58 -17.32
CA TYR A 68 1.39 -3.07 -16.94
C TYR A 68 1.31 -4.24 -15.95
N ASN A 69 1.37 -5.47 -16.46
CA ASN A 69 1.39 -6.67 -15.60
C ASN A 69 2.60 -6.75 -14.64
N ASN A 70 3.66 -5.99 -14.91
CA ASN A 70 4.84 -5.94 -14.05
C ASN A 70 4.83 -4.77 -13.07
N LEU A 71 3.81 -3.89 -13.06
CA LEU A 71 3.62 -2.93 -11.97
C LEU A 71 2.95 -3.67 -10.80
N THR A 72 3.76 -4.05 -9.81
CA THR A 72 3.29 -4.91 -8.72
C THR A 72 2.81 -4.12 -7.52
N THR A 73 3.38 -2.94 -7.28
CA THR A 73 3.10 -2.14 -6.08
C THR A 73 3.07 -0.65 -6.40
N ILE A 74 2.28 0.10 -5.63
CA ILE A 74 2.18 1.56 -5.74
C ILE A 74 2.05 2.18 -4.36
N ARG A 75 2.76 3.27 -4.11
CA ARG A 75 2.72 3.95 -2.83
C ARG A 75 1.38 4.64 -2.63
N THR A 76 0.69 4.31 -1.55
CA THR A 76 -0.66 4.82 -1.24
C THR A 76 -0.66 5.81 -0.06
N SER A 77 0.51 6.12 0.48
CA SER A 77 0.71 7.13 1.53
C SER A 77 1.78 8.16 1.13
N ASP A 78 2.09 9.10 2.02
CA ASP A 78 3.19 10.07 1.86
C ASP A 78 4.47 9.61 2.54
N ASP A 79 5.60 10.21 2.13
CA ASP A 79 6.96 9.91 2.60
C ASP A 79 7.09 9.74 4.11
N ARG A 80 7.62 8.60 4.55
CA ARG A 80 7.68 8.14 5.94
C ARG A 80 6.29 7.88 6.51
N PHE A 81 5.88 6.61 6.53
CA PHE A 81 4.56 6.21 6.98
C PHE A 81 4.36 6.45 8.47
N LYS A 82 3.28 7.11 8.88
CA LYS A 82 2.99 7.53 10.27
C LYS A 82 1.49 7.43 10.53
N ASN A 83 1.10 7.45 11.81
CA ASN A 83 -0.31 7.33 12.22
C ASN A 83 -1.23 8.37 11.56
N ASN A 84 -0.77 9.61 11.41
CA ASN A 84 -1.53 10.68 10.73
C ASN A 84 -1.70 10.48 9.22
N LYS A 85 -1.25 9.35 8.66
CA LYS A 85 -1.39 8.97 7.25
C LYS A 85 -2.21 7.71 7.06
N TRP A 86 -2.69 7.08 8.14
CA TRP A 86 -3.47 5.85 8.07
C TRP A 86 -4.75 6.04 7.25
N PHE A 87 -5.42 7.19 7.38
CA PHE A 87 -6.55 7.55 6.52
C PHE A 87 -6.17 7.52 5.05
N LYS A 88 -5.21 8.37 4.64
CA LYS A 88 -4.78 8.47 3.24
C LYS A 88 -4.36 7.10 2.69
N PHE A 89 -3.60 6.34 3.47
CA PHE A 89 -3.18 4.99 3.10
C PHE A 89 -4.36 4.07 2.86
N LEU A 90 -5.28 3.93 3.82
CA LEU A 90 -6.41 3.01 3.73
C LEU A 90 -7.28 3.29 2.51
N PHE A 91 -7.70 4.55 2.32
CA PHE A 91 -8.58 4.93 1.23
C PHE A 91 -7.90 4.85 -0.15
N THR A 92 -6.61 5.17 -0.24
CA THR A 92 -5.86 5.05 -1.50
C THR A 92 -5.51 3.60 -1.82
N SER A 93 -5.39 2.73 -0.80
CA SER A 93 -5.17 1.28 -0.99
C SER A 93 -6.31 0.59 -1.74
N GLN A 94 -7.55 1.07 -1.59
CA GLN A 94 -8.66 0.57 -2.41
C GLN A 94 -8.41 0.86 -3.89
N LEU A 95 -8.02 2.09 -4.23
CA LEU A 95 -7.70 2.41 -5.63
C LEU A 95 -6.53 1.57 -6.17
N ALA A 96 -5.48 1.35 -5.37
CA ALA A 96 -4.37 0.49 -5.77
C ALA A 96 -4.86 -0.94 -6.10
N TYR A 97 -5.63 -1.53 -5.19
CA TYR A 97 -6.13 -2.89 -5.31
C TYR A 97 -7.03 -3.07 -6.52
N GLU A 98 -8.02 -2.18 -6.68
CA GLU A 98 -8.97 -2.20 -7.80
C GLU A 98 -8.29 -1.91 -9.16
N THR A 99 -7.09 -1.32 -9.14
CA THR A 99 -6.26 -1.11 -10.36
C THR A 99 -5.17 -2.16 -10.54
N GLY A 100 -5.22 -3.27 -9.79
CA GLY A 100 -4.37 -4.44 -9.99
C GLY A 100 -2.98 -4.34 -9.35
N THR A 101 -2.75 -3.35 -8.48
CA THR A 101 -1.48 -3.15 -7.77
C THR A 101 -1.66 -3.35 -6.27
N MET A 102 -0.63 -3.85 -5.58
CA MET A 102 -0.68 -3.92 -4.11
C MET A 102 -0.26 -2.59 -3.49
N PRO A 103 -0.92 -2.13 -2.42
CA PRO A 103 -0.57 -0.89 -1.75
C PRO A 103 0.80 -0.97 -1.07
N TRP A 104 1.58 0.09 -1.20
CA TRP A 104 2.85 0.28 -0.50
C TRP A 104 2.75 1.47 0.47
N SER A 105 3.03 1.24 1.74
CA SER A 105 2.85 2.27 2.78
C SER A 105 3.96 3.32 2.76
N ASP A 106 5.11 3.01 2.19
CA ASP A 106 6.41 3.58 2.54
C ASP A 106 6.97 3.09 3.87
N VAL A 107 8.23 3.41 4.13
CA VAL A 107 8.98 2.96 5.29
C VAL A 107 8.52 3.60 6.60
N PHE A 108 8.66 2.86 7.69
CA PHE A 108 8.38 3.31 9.06
C PHE A 108 9.42 2.77 10.06
N LYS A 109 9.39 3.18 11.33
CA LYS A 109 10.32 2.62 12.33
C LYS A 109 9.74 1.33 12.89
N SER A 110 10.55 0.29 13.00
CA SER A 110 10.14 -1.04 13.49
C SER A 110 9.54 -1.05 14.90
N THR A 111 9.75 0.00 15.70
CA THR A 111 9.11 0.19 17.01
C THR A 111 7.65 0.66 16.92
N GLU A 112 7.20 1.16 15.77
CA GLU A 112 5.85 1.69 15.55
C GLU A 112 4.88 0.56 15.21
N MET A 113 4.39 -0.13 16.24
CA MET A 113 3.55 -1.32 16.07
C MET A 113 2.27 -1.09 15.25
N GLY A 114 1.63 0.08 15.37
CA GLY A 114 0.46 0.40 14.54
C GLY A 114 0.79 0.41 13.04
N ASN A 115 1.90 1.05 12.66
CA ASN A 115 2.39 1.06 11.28
C ASN A 115 2.76 -0.35 10.80
N MET A 116 3.40 -1.15 11.66
CA MET A 116 3.75 -2.54 11.35
C MET A 116 2.51 -3.37 11.02
N VAL A 117 1.49 -3.34 11.89
CA VAL A 117 0.24 -4.08 11.69
C VAL A 117 -0.45 -3.63 10.41
N PHE A 118 -0.57 -2.33 10.18
CA PHE A 118 -1.26 -1.81 9.00
C PHE A 118 -0.51 -2.14 7.70
N SER A 119 0.82 -2.08 7.72
CA SER A 119 1.66 -2.46 6.58
C SER A 119 1.58 -3.96 6.28
N VAL A 120 1.59 -4.84 7.29
CA VAL A 120 1.39 -6.29 7.13
C VAL A 120 0.02 -6.59 6.53
N LEU A 121 -1.04 -5.99 7.08
CA LEU A 121 -2.40 -6.20 6.61
C LEU A 121 -2.68 -5.59 5.23
N SER A 122 -1.76 -4.78 4.70
CA SER A 122 -1.87 -4.22 3.35
C SER A 122 -1.63 -5.22 2.21
N ALA A 123 -1.19 -6.44 2.52
CA ALA A 123 -0.80 -7.45 1.54
C ALA A 123 0.32 -7.02 0.55
N GLY A 124 0.88 -5.83 0.72
CA GLY A 124 2.01 -5.30 -0.04
C GLY A 124 3.35 -5.49 0.69
N PRO A 125 4.38 -4.73 0.29
CA PRO A 125 5.67 -4.77 0.97
C PRO A 125 5.57 -4.22 2.39
N VAL A 126 6.43 -4.73 3.27
CA VAL A 126 6.61 -4.25 4.65
C VAL A 126 8.06 -3.78 4.78
N GLY A 127 8.27 -2.47 4.92
CA GLY A 127 9.60 -1.89 4.98
C GLY A 127 9.82 -1.04 6.21
N THR A 128 10.87 -1.38 6.95
CA THR A 128 11.32 -0.61 8.12
C THR A 128 12.52 0.25 7.72
N GLY A 129 12.47 1.54 8.02
CA GLY A 129 13.51 2.53 7.72
C GLY A 129 14.33 2.92 8.96
N ASP A 130 14.61 1.98 9.86
CA ASP A 130 15.47 2.22 11.01
C ASP A 130 16.93 2.47 10.60
N ALA A 131 17.71 3.07 11.50
CA ALA A 131 19.15 3.08 11.29
C ALA A 131 19.69 1.65 11.44
N ILE A 132 20.71 1.29 10.65
CA ILE A 132 21.32 -0.04 10.67
C ILE A 132 21.74 -0.39 12.11
N GLY A 133 21.25 -1.53 12.61
CA GLY A 133 21.51 -2.03 13.96
C GLY A 133 20.63 -1.41 15.05
N LYS A 134 19.62 -0.61 14.69
CA LYS A 134 18.62 -0.02 15.60
C LYS A 134 17.21 -0.59 15.39
N GLU A 135 17.08 -1.59 14.54
CA GLU A 135 15.83 -2.29 14.27
C GLU A 135 15.33 -3.02 15.53
N ASN A 136 14.03 -2.95 15.78
CA ASN A 136 13.36 -3.83 16.71
C ASN A 136 13.10 -5.19 16.04
N LYS A 137 14.05 -6.12 16.23
CA LYS A 137 13.97 -7.49 15.72
C LYS A 137 12.71 -8.23 16.18
N GLY A 138 12.27 -8.02 17.42
CA GLY A 138 11.08 -8.68 17.96
C GLY A 138 9.84 -8.32 17.15
N ASN A 139 9.67 -7.05 16.83
CA ASN A 139 8.55 -6.55 16.04
C ASN A 139 8.62 -7.00 14.58
N ILE A 140 9.79 -6.94 13.96
CA ILE A 140 9.98 -7.36 12.56
C ILE A 140 9.65 -8.86 12.40
N LEU A 141 10.09 -9.70 13.35
CA LEU A 141 9.83 -11.14 13.28
C LEU A 141 8.36 -11.51 13.52
N MET A 142 7.51 -10.59 14.00
CA MET A 142 6.06 -10.82 14.03
C MET A 142 5.40 -10.62 12.66
N ALA A 143 6.02 -9.83 11.77
CA ALA A 143 5.52 -9.59 10.42
C ALA A 143 5.84 -10.75 9.45
N ALA A 144 6.70 -11.70 9.85
CA ALA A 144 7.14 -12.80 9.01
C ALA A 144 6.98 -14.14 9.73
N ARG A 145 6.67 -15.18 8.94
CA ARG A 145 6.70 -16.56 9.41
C ARG A 145 8.14 -17.02 9.62
N LYS A 146 8.30 -18.15 10.29
CA LYS A 146 9.63 -18.76 10.56
C LYS A 146 10.42 -19.11 9.30
N ASP A 147 9.76 -19.28 8.16
CA ASP A 147 10.38 -19.55 6.86
C ASP A 147 10.78 -18.27 6.09
N GLY A 148 10.60 -17.09 6.71
CA GLY A 148 10.96 -15.80 6.14
C GLY A 148 9.91 -15.18 5.23
N GLN A 149 8.77 -15.86 4.99
CA GLN A 149 7.67 -15.27 4.24
C GLN A 149 6.91 -14.26 5.09
N ILE A 150 6.69 -13.06 4.54
CA ILE A 150 5.83 -12.05 5.16
C ILE A 150 4.43 -12.63 5.32
N VAL A 151 3.82 -12.39 6.48
CA VAL A 151 2.41 -12.69 6.70
C VAL A 151 1.60 -11.80 5.78
N ARG A 152 0.79 -12.40 4.91
CA ARG A 152 0.06 -11.67 3.87
C ARG A 152 -1.39 -12.15 3.85
N PRO A 153 -2.38 -11.25 4.02
CA PRO A 153 -3.77 -11.61 3.79
C PRO A 153 -4.08 -11.79 2.30
N ASP A 154 -5.24 -12.38 2.01
CA ASP A 154 -5.66 -12.67 0.62
C ASP A 154 -5.92 -11.37 -0.17
N VAL A 155 -6.48 -10.38 0.52
CA VAL A 155 -6.76 -9.04 0.02
C VAL A 155 -6.08 -7.99 0.91
N PRO A 156 -5.72 -6.80 0.41
CA PRO A 156 -5.23 -5.73 1.27
C PRO A 156 -6.30 -5.32 2.29
N ILE A 157 -5.88 -4.72 3.40
CA ILE A 157 -6.80 -4.02 4.30
C ILE A 157 -7.42 -2.83 3.59
N LEU A 158 -8.74 -2.83 3.49
CA LEU A 158 -9.54 -1.84 2.78
C LEU A 158 -10.56 -1.19 3.72
N PRO A 159 -11.00 0.05 3.45
CA PRO A 159 -12.02 0.70 4.23
C PRO A 159 -13.38 -0.01 4.04
N LEU A 160 -14.18 -0.12 5.10
CA LEU A 160 -15.58 -0.53 4.96
C LEU A 160 -16.42 0.61 4.36
N ASP A 161 -17.48 0.26 3.62
CA ASP A 161 -18.49 1.20 3.11
C ASP A 161 -19.05 2.11 4.21
N GLN A 162 -19.28 1.56 5.40
CA GLN A 162 -19.78 2.33 6.54
C GLN A 162 -18.82 3.46 6.97
N SER A 163 -17.51 3.30 6.77
CA SER A 163 -16.53 4.36 7.04
C SER A 163 -16.72 5.53 6.07
N TYR A 164 -16.99 5.26 4.79
CA TYR A 164 -17.33 6.32 3.82
C TYR A 164 -18.61 7.06 4.20
N LEU A 165 -19.66 6.32 4.55
CA LEU A 165 -20.95 6.90 4.93
C LEU A 165 -20.84 7.76 6.18
N SER A 166 -20.15 7.27 7.22
CA SER A 166 -19.97 8.02 8.46
C SER A 166 -19.10 9.27 8.26
N MET A 167 -18.04 9.19 7.47
CA MET A 167 -17.24 10.38 7.12
C MET A 167 -18.05 11.41 6.33
N ALA A 168 -18.86 10.96 5.36
CA ALA A 168 -19.73 11.86 4.58
C ALA A 168 -20.81 12.53 5.44
N ALA A 169 -21.29 11.84 6.49
CA ALA A 169 -22.23 12.39 7.47
C ALA A 169 -21.57 13.31 8.51
N GLY A 170 -20.23 13.39 8.56
CA GLY A 170 -19.51 14.12 9.61
C GLY A 170 -19.56 13.41 10.97
N ASP A 171 -19.84 12.11 11.00
CA ASP A 171 -19.83 11.32 12.22
C ASP A 171 -18.42 11.22 12.80
N SER A 172 -18.33 11.17 14.12
CA SER A 172 -17.08 11.01 14.86
C SER A 172 -16.74 9.53 15.15
N LYS A 173 -17.25 8.60 14.33
CA LYS A 173 -16.98 7.16 14.47
C LYS A 173 -15.55 6.82 14.05
N PRO A 174 -14.95 5.74 14.60
CA PRO A 174 -13.67 5.26 14.11
C PRO A 174 -13.77 4.84 12.65
N VAL A 175 -12.68 5.04 11.91
CA VAL A 175 -12.51 4.41 10.60
C VAL A 175 -12.10 2.97 10.80
N LEU A 176 -12.78 2.10 10.07
CA LEU A 176 -12.58 0.67 10.10
C LEU A 176 -11.93 0.23 8.79
N GLY A 177 -10.79 -0.46 8.92
CA GLY A 177 -10.17 -1.23 7.87
C GLY A 177 -10.41 -2.73 8.08
N TYR A 178 -10.66 -3.46 7.00
CA TYR A 178 -10.95 -4.89 7.04
C TYR A 178 -10.18 -5.66 5.97
N THR A 179 -9.76 -6.87 6.32
CA THR A 179 -9.22 -7.88 5.40
C THR A 179 -9.46 -9.28 5.98
N TYR A 180 -9.18 -10.32 5.18
CA TYR A 180 -9.28 -11.71 5.59
C TYR A 180 -8.17 -12.56 4.98
N THR A 181 -8.00 -13.74 5.57
CA THR A 181 -7.18 -14.82 5.01
C THR A 181 -7.95 -16.13 5.08
N HIS A 182 -8.01 -16.85 3.98
CA HIS A 182 -8.44 -18.23 3.96
C HIS A 182 -7.28 -19.17 4.30
N THR A 183 -7.56 -20.19 5.10
CA THR A 183 -6.64 -21.31 5.24
C THR A 183 -6.41 -22.00 3.90
N ALA A 184 -5.26 -22.68 3.75
CA ALA A 184 -4.93 -23.39 2.51
C ALA A 184 -5.98 -24.42 2.08
N THR A 185 -6.78 -24.94 3.01
CA THR A 185 -7.88 -25.87 2.74
C THR A 185 -9.22 -25.17 2.44
N GLY A 186 -9.31 -23.84 2.64
CA GLY A 186 -10.51 -23.04 2.46
C GLY A 186 -11.58 -23.19 3.56
N ASN A 187 -11.35 -24.06 4.55
CA ASN A 187 -12.37 -24.42 5.54
C ASN A 187 -12.47 -23.44 6.72
N ILE A 188 -11.49 -22.56 6.87
CA ILE A 188 -11.43 -21.54 7.92
C ILE A 188 -11.03 -20.22 7.27
N THR A 189 -11.80 -19.19 7.57
CA THR A 189 -11.49 -17.79 7.27
C THR A 189 -11.10 -17.10 8.57
N THR A 190 -10.02 -16.32 8.54
CA THR A 190 -9.64 -15.43 9.64
C THR A 190 -9.85 -13.99 9.19
N ASP A 191 -10.75 -13.29 9.88
CA ASP A 191 -11.07 -11.89 9.66
C ASP A 191 -10.17 -10.99 10.50
N TYR A 192 -9.68 -9.92 9.89
CA TYR A 192 -8.86 -8.89 10.54
C TYR A 192 -9.59 -7.56 10.44
N LEU A 193 -9.83 -6.94 11.60
CA LEU A 193 -10.40 -5.61 11.72
C LEU A 193 -9.38 -4.69 12.38
N TYR A 194 -9.17 -3.51 11.82
CA TYR A 194 -8.34 -2.46 12.40
C TYR A 194 -9.15 -1.18 12.52
N ALA A 195 -9.32 -0.68 13.75
CA ALA A 195 -10.05 0.54 14.04
C ALA A 195 -9.11 1.65 14.48
N PHE A 196 -9.29 2.85 13.93
CA PHE A 196 -8.50 4.03 14.31
C PHE A 196 -9.29 5.33 14.14
N CYS A 197 -8.78 6.39 14.76
CA CYS A 197 -9.29 7.75 14.67
C CYS A 197 -8.11 8.71 14.46
N ASP A 198 -8.36 9.87 13.86
CA ASP A 198 -7.34 10.93 13.75
C ASP A 198 -7.04 11.61 15.10
N ASP A 199 -8.00 11.55 16.03
CA ASP A 199 -7.87 12.11 17.36
C ASP A 199 -7.13 11.16 18.31
N THR A 200 -5.90 11.52 18.66
CA THR A 200 -5.05 10.76 19.61
C THR A 200 -5.26 11.16 21.07
N HIS A 201 -6.14 12.13 21.36
CA HIS A 201 -6.32 12.68 22.71
C HIS A 201 -7.56 12.14 23.43
N THR A 202 -8.46 11.50 22.68
CA THR A 202 -9.71 10.97 23.22
C THR A 202 -9.76 9.46 23.05
N VAL A 203 -9.81 8.73 24.15
CA VAL A 203 -10.14 7.30 24.12
C VAL A 203 -11.61 7.16 23.74
N ARG A 204 -11.89 6.34 22.72
CA ARG A 204 -13.25 6.07 22.25
C ARG A 204 -13.50 4.58 22.32
N ASP A 205 -14.53 4.21 23.07
CA ASP A 205 -15.07 2.87 23.00
C ASP A 205 -15.83 2.73 21.68
N PHE A 206 -15.60 1.61 20.99
CA PHE A 206 -16.40 1.23 19.84
C PHE A 206 -16.79 -0.23 19.96
N SER A 207 -17.97 -0.55 19.45
CA SER A 207 -18.45 -1.92 19.30
C SER A 207 -18.61 -2.22 17.82
N PHE A 208 -18.28 -3.44 17.43
CA PHE A 208 -18.47 -3.94 16.09
C PHE A 208 -19.03 -5.35 16.17
N LYS A 209 -20.06 -5.65 15.38
CA LYS A 209 -20.59 -7.00 15.21
C LYS A 209 -20.01 -7.61 13.93
N PRO A 210 -19.55 -8.87 13.94
CA PRO A 210 -19.08 -9.53 12.73
C PRO A 210 -20.07 -9.47 11.55
N THR A 211 -21.38 -9.48 11.83
CA THR A 211 -22.43 -9.32 10.81
C THR A 211 -22.36 -8.00 10.03
N GLU A 212 -21.68 -6.99 10.55
CA GLU A 212 -21.46 -5.71 9.85
C GLU A 212 -20.43 -5.82 8.72
N LEU A 213 -19.70 -6.94 8.61
CA LEU A 213 -18.83 -7.24 7.46
C LEU A 213 -19.60 -7.63 6.20
N GLY A 214 -20.92 -7.87 6.29
CA GLY A 214 -21.74 -8.25 5.15
C GLY A 214 -21.49 -9.65 4.60
N GLN A 215 -20.83 -10.52 5.40
CA GLN A 215 -20.64 -11.95 5.11
C GLN A 215 -21.81 -12.81 5.61
#